data_AF-A0A1A8E1J8-F1
#
_entry.id   AF-A0A1A8E1J8-F1
#
_cell.length_a   1.000
_cell.length_b   1.000
_cell.length_c   1.000
_cell.angle_alpha   90.00
_cell.angle_beta   90.00
_cell.angle_gamma   90.00
#
_symmetry.space_group_name_H-M   'P 1'
#
loop_
_entity.id
_entity.type
_entity.pdbx_description
1 polymer ?
#
loop_
_entity_poly.entity_id
_entity_poly.type
_entity_poly.pdbx_seq_one_letter_code
_entity_poly.pdbx_strand_id
1 'polypeptide(L)' 'GHPNIGEVMLMGHLRSRDIVVQRRRLRESLHRVDPVGIQSRRRSSVVRRVYSVPHPNFIWHIDGNHKL' A
#
# COMPACT_ATOMS: atom_id res chain seq x y z
N GLY A 1 13.35 -9.53 2.96
CA GLY A 1 12.03 -9.32 3.60
C GLY A 1 11.19 -8.43 2.70
N HIS A 2 9.93 -8.77 2.45
CA HIS A 2 9.10 -8.03 1.50
C HIS A 2 8.90 -6.57 1.95
N PRO A 3 9.17 -5.58 1.10
CA PRO A 3 9.15 -4.15 1.45
C PRO A 3 7.74 -3.61 1.79
N ASN A 4 6.70 -4.44 1.59
CA ASN A 4 5.30 -4.02 1.61
C ASN A 4 4.51 -4.48 2.84
N ILE A 5 5.13 -5.13 3.84
CA ILE A 5 4.39 -5.53 5.05
C ILE A 5 4.21 -4.31 5.96
N GLY A 6 3.23 -3.48 5.62
CA GLY A 6 2.78 -2.36 6.44
C GLY A 6 1.82 -2.81 7.54
N GLU A 7 1.40 -1.84 8.36
CA GLU A 7 0.45 -2.01 9.47
C GLU A 7 -0.83 -2.76 9.07
N VAL A 8 -1.38 -2.46 7.88
CA VAL A 8 -2.62 -3.07 7.38
C VAL A 8 -2.44 -4.55 7.07
N MET A 9 -1.36 -4.92 6.37
CA MET A 9 -1.08 -6.33 6.06
C MET A 9 -0.83 -7.14 7.32
N LEU A 10 -0.07 -6.57 8.27
CA LEU A 10 0.27 -7.25 9.50
C LEU A 10 -0.97 -7.40 10.41
N MET A 11 -1.85 -6.41 10.43
CA MET A 11 -3.15 -6.51 11.10
C MET A 11 -4.05 -7.57 10.48
N GLY A 12 -4.11 -7.67 9.15
CA GLY A 12 -4.85 -8.71 8.44
C GLY A 12 -4.31 -10.11 8.77
N HIS A 13 -2.99 -10.27 8.79
CA HIS A 13 -2.34 -11.53 9.13
C HIS A 13 -2.58 -11.99 10.57
N LEU A 14 -2.63 -11.05 11.53
CA LEU A 14 -2.98 -11.38 12.91
C LEU A 14 -4.45 -11.77 13.05
N ARG A 15 -5.34 -11.06 12.36
CA ARG A 15 -6.78 -11.37 12.35
C ARG A 15 -7.08 -12.73 11.72
N SER A 16 -6.37 -13.14 10.68
CA SER A 16 -6.53 -14.49 10.09
C SER A 16 -6.08 -15.62 11.02
N ARG A 17 -5.48 -15.29 12.16
CA ARG A 17 -5.06 -16.22 13.22
C ARG A 17 -5.86 -16.02 14.51
N ASP A 18 -6.98 -15.30 14.43
CA ASP A 18 -7.82 -14.92 15.58
C ASP A 18 -7.12 -14.07 16.64
N ILE A 19 -6.01 -13.42 16.28
CA ILE A 19 -5.27 -12.52 17.17
C ILE A 19 -5.72 -11.09 16.93
N VAL A 20 -6.42 -10.51 17.92
CA VAL A 20 -6.88 -9.13 17.87
C VAL A 20 -5.94 -8.24 18.69
N VAL A 21 -5.21 -7.36 18.00
CA VAL A 21 -4.32 -6.37 18.62
C VAL A 21 -4.82 -4.97 18.33
N GLN A 22 -4.78 -4.10 19.34
CA GLN A 22 -5.04 -2.67 19.18
C GLN A 22 -4.11 -2.07 18.13
N ARG A 23 -4.67 -1.27 17.21
CA ARG A 23 -3.92 -0.60 16.15
C ARG A 23 -2.70 0.18 16.67
N ARG A 24 -2.86 0.89 17.79
CA ARG A 24 -1.77 1.65 18.42
C ARG A 24 -0.57 0.77 18.82
N ARG A 25 -0.83 -0.40 19.41
CA ARG A 25 0.22 -1.34 19.84
C ARG A 25 0.98 -1.94 18.66
N LEU A 26 0.25 -2.26 17.59
CA LEU A 26 0.86 -2.71 16.32
C LEU A 26 1.79 -1.64 15.75
N ARG A 27 1.33 -0.38 15.71
CA ARG A 27 2.12 0.76 15.23
C ARG A 27 3.37 0.98 16.07
N GLU A 28 3.24 0.97 17.40
CA GLU A 28 4.39 1.10 18.33
C GLU A 28 5.41 -0.03 18.14
N SER A 29 4.93 -1.27 17.97
CA SER A 29 5.79 -2.43 17.71
C SER A 29 6.53 -2.30 16.38
N LEU A 30 5.83 -1.92 15.31
CA LEU A 30 6.42 -1.64 14.01
C LEU A 30 7.46 -0.53 14.07
N HIS A 31 7.21 0.55 14.83
CA HIS A 31 8.19 1.62 15.02
C HIS A 31 9.46 1.17 15.74
N ARG A 32 9.32 0.23 16.69
CA ARG A 32 10.45 -0.32 17.43
C ARG A 32 11.28 -1.30 16.59
N VAL A 33 10.60 -2.15 15.81
CA VAL A 33 11.23 -3.26 15.06
C VAL A 33 11.71 -2.82 13.67
N ASP A 34 11.00 -1.90 13.01
CA ASP A 34 11.27 -1.48 11.63
C ASP A 34 11.14 0.05 11.44
N PRO A 35 11.96 0.87 12.11
CA PRO A 35 11.94 2.32 11.95
C PRO A 35 12.31 2.76 10.51
N VAL A 36 13.23 2.04 9.87
CA VAL A 36 13.71 2.34 8.51
C VAL A 36 12.63 2.01 7.47
N GLY A 37 12.00 0.85 7.54
CA GLY A 37 10.93 0.47 6.62
C GLY A 37 9.70 1.36 6.76
N ILE A 38 9.39 1.86 7.97
CA ILE A 38 8.36 2.89 8.13
C ILE A 38 8.72 4.18 7.39
N GLN A 39 9.96 4.65 7.53
CA GLN A 39 10.39 5.87 6.86
C GLN A 39 10.41 5.70 5.33
N SER A 40 10.87 4.55 4.85
CA SER A 40 10.84 4.20 3.42
C SER A 40 9.41 4.20 2.87
N ARG A 41 8.46 3.60 3.60
CA ARG A 41 7.04 3.55 3.21
C ARG A 41 6.38 4.94 3.20
N ARG A 42 6.75 5.82 4.12
CA ARG A 42 6.30 7.23 4.10
C ARG A 42 6.82 7.99 2.88
N ARG A 43 8.03 7.67 2.42
CA ARG A 43 8.64 8.30 1.24
C ARG A 43 8.05 7.77 -0.07
N SER A 44 7.65 6.50 -0.12
CA SER A 44 7.00 5.89 -1.28
C SER A 44 5.49 6.19 -1.30
N SER A 45 5.12 7.43 -1.60
CA SER A 45 3.75 7.71 -2.04
C SER A 45 3.56 7.15 -3.46
N VAL A 46 2.40 6.57 -3.75
CA VAL A 46 2.06 6.18 -5.13
C VAL A 46 2.00 7.45 -5.96
N VAL A 47 2.96 7.63 -6.86
CA VAL A 47 2.92 8.71 -7.84
C VAL A 47 1.85 8.36 -8.87
N ARG A 48 0.67 8.98 -8.73
CA ARG A 48 -0.42 8.83 -9.69
C ARG A 48 -0.06 9.62 -10.96
N ARG A 49 -0.22 8.98 -12.12
CA ARG A 49 -0.07 9.66 -13.41
C ARG A 49 -1.14 10.76 -13.51
N VAL A 50 -0.70 11.98 -13.76
CA VAL A 50 -1.59 13.10 -14.11
C VAL A 50 -1.72 13.08 -15.62
N TYR A 51 -2.92 12.79 -16.11
CA TYR A 51 -3.22 12.88 -17.54
C TYR A 51 -3.76 14.27 -17.84
N SER A 52 -3.08 14.99 -18.73
CA SER A 52 -3.62 16.19 -19.36
C SER A 52 -4.17 15.77 -20.71
N VAL A 53 -5.50 15.82 -20.86
CA VAL A 53 -6.17 15.49 -22.12
C VAL A 53 -7.02 16.67 -22.58
N PRO A 54 -7.16 16.89 -23.89
CA PRO A 54 -7.99 17.97 -24.40
C PRO A 54 -9.49 17.80 -24.09
N HIS A 55 -9.97 16.54 -23.98
CA HIS A 55 -11.39 16.22 -23.76
C HIS A 55 -11.57 14.94 -22.92
N PRO A 56 -12.68 14.80 -22.16
CA PRO A 56 -12.89 13.70 -21.19
C PRO A 56 -12.80 12.26 -21.75
N ASN A 57 -13.11 12.04 -23.02
CA ASN A 57 -13.13 10.68 -23.61
C ASN A 57 -11.74 10.13 -24.00
N PHE A 58 -10.69 10.94 -23.95
CA PHE A 58 -9.34 10.52 -24.37
C PHE A 58 -8.64 9.55 -23.40
N ILE A 59 -9.07 9.50 -22.13
CA ILE A 59 -8.45 8.65 -21.10
C ILE A 59 -8.85 7.17 -21.23
N TRP A 60 -9.91 6.86 -21.98
CA TRP A 60 -10.47 5.51 -22.11
C TRP A 60 -9.70 4.58 -23.06
N HIS A 61 -8.74 5.09 -23.84
CA HIS A 61 -8.05 4.28 -24.87
C HIS A 61 -7.00 3.28 -24.35
N ILE A 62 -6.84 3.12 -23.03
CA ILE A 62 -5.93 2.15 -22.42
C ILE A 62 -6.73 1.00 -21.79
N ASP A 63 -7.61 0.36 -22.56
CA ASP A 63 -8.04 -1.01 -22.27
C ASP A 63 -7.96 -1.87 -23.53
N GLY A 64 -6.72 -2.17 -23.91
CA GLY A 64 -6.39 -3.18 -24.90
C GLY A 64 -5.61 -4.30 -24.24
N ASN A 65 -6.15 -4.91 -23.19
CA ASN A 65 -5.65 -6.22 -22.76
C ASN A 65 -6.07 -7.25 -23.81
N HIS A 66 -5.34 -7.29 -24.93
CA HIS A 66 -5.43 -8.40 -25.88
C HIS A 66 -4.75 -9.60 -25.24
N LYS A 67 -5.52 -10.36 -24.46
CA LYS A 67 -5.13 -11.71 -24.06
C LYS A 67 -5.44 -12.63 -25.24
N LEU A 68 -4.41 -13.29 -25.75
CA LEU A 68 -4.51 -14.43 -26.67
C LEU A 68 -5.24 -15.60 -26.01
#